data_AF-A0A7J9G4U8-F1
#
_entry.id   AF-A0A7J9G4U8-F1
#
_cell.length_a   1.000
_cell.length_b   1.000
_cell.length_c   1.000
_cell.angle_alpha   90.00
_cell.angle_beta   90.00
_cell.angle_gamma   90.00
#
_symmetry.space_group_name_H-M   'P 1'
#
loop_
_entity.id
_entity.type
_entity.pdbx_description
1 polymer ?
#
loop_
_entity_poly.entity_id
_entity_poly.type
_entity_poly.pdbx_seq_one_letter_code
_entity_poly.pdbx_strand_id
1 'polypeptide(L)'
;MLIELAISSTNDFILSLLCRKQFDGPSPIEAPTFPTSPVSPSKGFDLYWDSRVSSEDMEHMWNHLDVFKEWIKSKEIRGKVRFSCNKEKKPYLSRVELRAIAEIIVSKYFSTRGINP
;
A
#
# COMPACT_ATOMS: atom_id res chain seq x y z
N MET A 1 15.22 2.78 -5.25
CA MET A 1 14.04 3.67 -5.06
C MET A 1 12.80 2.98 -4.50
N LEU A 2 12.58 1.66 -4.68
CA LEU A 2 11.65 0.91 -3.83
C LEU A 2 12.18 0.67 -2.40
N ILE A 3 13.50 0.63 -2.21
CA ILE A 3 14.11 0.46 -0.88
C ILE A 3 13.82 1.68 0.02
N GLU A 4 13.85 2.90 -0.53
CA GLU A 4 13.57 4.13 0.23
C GLU A 4 12.08 4.31 0.54
N LEU A 5 11.19 3.97 -0.40
CA LEU A 5 9.74 3.97 -0.13
C LEU A 5 9.33 2.82 0.79
N ALA A 6 9.98 1.65 0.72
CA ALA A 6 9.72 0.57 1.66
C ALA A 6 10.20 0.96 3.06
N ILE A 7 11.40 1.52 3.25
CA ILE A 7 11.91 1.89 4.59
C ILE A 7 11.15 3.12 5.16
N SER A 8 10.91 4.16 4.35
CA SER A 8 10.15 5.35 4.77
C SER A 8 8.67 5.05 5.02
N SER A 9 8.02 4.26 4.16
CA SER A 9 6.63 3.84 4.34
C SER A 9 6.48 2.76 5.40
N THR A 10 7.44 1.86 5.61
CA THR A 10 7.34 0.89 6.72
C THR A 10 7.39 1.58 8.07
N ASN A 11 8.16 2.66 8.24
CA ASN A 11 8.16 3.35 9.52
C ASN A 11 6.80 4.04 9.77
N ASP A 12 6.26 4.81 8.82
CA ASP A 12 4.96 5.47 9.05
C ASP A 12 3.75 4.52 9.01
N PHE A 13 3.77 3.48 8.18
CA PHE A 13 2.67 2.53 8.02
C PHE A 13 2.66 1.46 9.11
N ILE A 14 3.82 0.93 9.53
CA ILE A 14 3.91 0.05 10.71
C ILE A 14 3.59 0.85 11.97
N LEU A 15 4.05 2.11 12.12
CA LEU A 15 3.63 2.94 13.25
C LEU A 15 2.11 3.19 13.24
N SER A 16 1.46 3.40 12.08
CA SER A 16 0.00 3.54 12.01
C SER A 16 -0.77 2.25 12.36
N LEU A 17 -0.17 1.08 12.10
CA LEU A 17 -0.75 -0.23 12.40
C LEU A 17 -0.51 -0.62 13.87
N LEU A 18 0.64 -0.23 14.45
CA LEU A 18 1.00 -0.48 15.84
C LEU A 18 0.22 0.44 16.80
N CYS A 19 -0.08 1.68 16.40
CA CYS A 19 -0.90 2.61 17.19
C CYS A 19 -2.36 2.17 17.36
N ARG A 20 -2.85 1.16 16.61
CA ARG A 20 -4.24 0.71 16.70
C ARG A 20 -4.48 -0.38 17.75
N LYS A 21 -3.47 -0.71 18.58
CA LYS A 21 -3.62 -1.65 19.69
C LYS A 21 -3.28 -1.00 21.03
N GLN A 22 -4.11 -0.06 21.46
CA GLN A 22 -4.27 0.25 22.88
C GLN A 22 -5.76 0.16 23.21
N PHE A 23 -6.14 -0.99 23.77
CA PHE A 23 -7.42 -1.19 24.42
C PHE A 23 -7.17 -0.91 25.90
N ASP A 24 -7.77 0.13 26.46
CA ASP A 24 -8.08 0.20 27.88
C ASP A 24 -9.17 1.26 28.12
N GLY A 25 -10.28 0.79 28.70
CA GLY A 25 -11.17 1.42 29.69
C GLY A 25 -11.72 2.86 29.50
N PRO A 26 -12.96 3.15 29.93
CA PRO A 26 -13.52 4.49 29.82
C PRO A 26 -13.17 5.36 31.04
N SER A 27 -12.63 6.55 30.82
CA SER A 27 -13.05 7.75 31.56
C SER A 27 -12.52 9.06 30.96
N PRO A 28 -13.24 10.18 31.17
CA PRO A 28 -13.10 11.42 30.42
C PRO A 28 -12.05 12.32 31.10
N ILE A 29 -11.39 13.19 30.34
CA ILE A 29 -11.01 14.57 30.74
C ILE A 29 -10.40 15.28 29.52
N GLU A 30 -11.09 16.36 29.16
CA GLU A 30 -10.71 17.62 28.49
C GLU A 30 -9.63 17.69 27.40
N ALA A 31 -10.07 18.32 26.30
CA ALA A 31 -9.31 18.62 25.10
C ALA A 31 -8.41 19.87 25.25
N PRO A 32 -7.30 19.94 24.50
CA PRO A 32 -6.79 21.19 23.98
C PRO A 32 -7.36 21.41 22.57
N THR A 33 -8.15 22.47 22.42
CA THR A 33 -8.66 22.98 21.15
C THR A 33 -7.52 23.39 20.22
N PHE A 34 -7.26 22.58 19.20
CA PHE A 34 -6.61 23.05 17.96
C PHE A 34 -7.70 23.28 16.91
N PRO A 35 -7.60 24.35 16.11
CA PRO A 35 -8.64 24.70 15.15
C PRO A 35 -8.82 23.58 14.14
N THR A 36 -9.96 22.89 14.24
CA THR A 36 -10.46 21.98 13.23
C THR A 36 -10.78 22.79 11.98
N SER A 37 -9.78 22.97 11.10
CA SER A 37 -10.12 23.26 9.71
C SER A 37 -10.95 22.08 9.21
N PRO A 38 -12.13 22.30 8.62
CA PRO A 38 -12.83 21.22 7.93
C PRO A 38 -11.91 20.77 6.81
N VAL A 39 -11.31 19.59 6.95
CA VAL A 39 -10.68 18.89 5.83
C VAL A 39 -11.80 18.73 4.81
N SER A 40 -11.75 19.59 3.79
CA SER A 40 -12.51 19.44 2.57
C SER A 40 -12.35 17.99 2.14
N PRO A 41 -13.42 17.25 1.82
CA PRO A 41 -13.31 15.87 1.39
C PRO A 41 -12.38 15.87 0.18
N SER A 42 -11.14 15.42 0.41
CA SER A 42 -10.08 15.45 -0.60
C SER A 42 -10.66 14.74 -1.80
N LYS A 43 -10.90 15.51 -2.87
CA LYS A 43 -11.31 15.04 -4.19
C LYS A 43 -10.52 13.76 -4.43
N GLY A 44 -11.21 12.61 -4.43
CA GLY A 44 -10.57 11.31 -4.35
C GLY A 44 -9.44 11.26 -5.35
N PHE A 45 -8.20 11.30 -4.86
CA PHE A 45 -7.05 11.17 -5.74
C PHE A 45 -7.17 9.75 -6.29
N ASP A 46 -7.42 9.62 -7.59
CA ASP A 46 -7.38 8.32 -8.24
C ASP A 46 -5.96 7.78 -8.04
N LEU A 47 -5.81 6.86 -7.09
CA LEU A 47 -4.54 6.26 -6.75
C LEU A 47 -4.28 5.15 -7.76
N TYR A 48 -3.24 5.33 -8.56
CA TYR A 48 -2.79 4.35 -9.55
C TYR A 48 -1.46 3.74 -9.11
N TRP A 49 -1.34 2.42 -9.27
CA TRP A 49 -0.11 1.66 -9.06
C TRP A 49 1.05 2.18 -9.90
N ASP A 50 0.80 2.49 -11.17
CA ASP A 50 1.80 2.98 -12.12
C ASP A 50 2.47 4.30 -11.68
N SER A 51 1.85 5.06 -10.76
CA SER A 51 2.41 6.30 -10.19
C SER A 51 3.26 6.08 -8.93
N ARG A 52 3.18 4.89 -8.31
CA ARG A 52 3.81 4.55 -7.03
C ARG A 52 4.95 3.54 -7.17
N VAL A 53 4.99 2.85 -8.30
CA VAL A 53 5.86 1.70 -8.55
C VAL A 53 6.64 1.93 -9.84
N SER A 54 7.87 1.45 -9.91
CA SER A 54 8.68 1.56 -11.13
C SER A 54 8.08 0.72 -12.26
N SER A 55 8.42 1.03 -13.52
CA SER A 55 7.96 0.23 -14.67
C SER A 55 8.40 -1.23 -14.58
N GLU A 56 9.62 -1.48 -14.08
CA GLU A 56 10.17 -2.81 -13.87
C GLU A 56 9.38 -3.59 -12.82
N ASP A 57 9.05 -2.97 -11.69
CA ASP A 57 8.27 -3.60 -10.63
C ASP A 57 6.81 -3.82 -11.04
N MET A 58 6.24 -2.91 -11.83
CA MET A 58 4.93 -3.11 -12.45
C MET A 58 4.94 -4.34 -13.37
N GLU A 59 5.99 -4.53 -14.17
CA GLU A 59 6.13 -5.72 -14.99
C GLU A 59 6.18 -7.00 -14.14
N HIS A 60 6.93 -7.00 -13.04
CA HIS A 60 6.93 -8.12 -12.10
C HIS A 60 5.54 -8.41 -11.51
N MET A 61 4.79 -7.38 -11.13
CA MET A 61 3.40 -7.52 -10.66
C MET A 61 2.50 -8.12 -11.75
N TRP A 62 2.61 -7.65 -13.00
CA TRP A 62 1.85 -8.18 -14.12
C TRP A 62 2.23 -9.62 -14.49
N ASN A 63 3.47 -10.04 -14.23
CA ASN A 63 3.94 -11.40 -14.47
C ASN A 63 3.56 -12.35 -13.32
N HIS A 64 3.17 -11.84 -12.15
CA HIS A 64 2.68 -12.65 -11.04
C HIS A 64 1.26 -13.17 -11.33
N LEU A 65 1.12 -14.49 -11.49
CA LEU A 65 -0.12 -15.14 -11.97
C LEU A 65 -1.38 -14.75 -11.18
N ASP A 66 -1.31 -14.69 -9.85
CA ASP A 66 -2.48 -14.37 -9.03
C ASP A 66 -2.89 -12.90 -9.19
N VAL A 67 -1.91 -11.99 -9.30
CA VAL A 67 -2.15 -10.55 -9.50
C VAL A 67 -2.74 -10.33 -10.88
N PHE A 68 -2.15 -10.94 -11.91
CA PHE A 68 -2.65 -10.90 -13.27
C PHE A 68 -4.13 -11.32 -13.34
N LYS A 69 -4.49 -12.46 -12.73
CA LYS A 69 -5.88 -12.95 -12.70
C LYS A 69 -6.82 -11.96 -12.00
N GLU A 70 -6.40 -11.40 -10.87
CA GLU A 70 -7.19 -10.45 -10.10
C GLU A 70 -7.41 -9.14 -10.87
N TRP A 71 -6.35 -8.58 -11.46
CA TRP A 71 -6.41 -7.33 -12.22
C TRP A 71 -7.22 -7.49 -13.51
N ILE A 72 -7.08 -8.60 -14.24
CA ILE A 72 -7.92 -8.89 -15.42
C ILE A 72 -9.39 -9.04 -15.03
N LYS A 73 -9.70 -9.71 -13.92
CA LYS A 73 -11.08 -9.83 -13.41
C LYS A 73 -11.67 -8.47 -13.07
N SER A 74 -10.87 -7.56 -12.54
CA SER A 74 -11.23 -6.17 -12.23
C SER A 74 -11.21 -5.24 -13.45
N LYS A 75 -10.91 -5.76 -14.66
CA LYS A 75 -10.80 -5.00 -15.91
C LYS A 75 -9.76 -3.87 -15.85
N GLU A 76 -8.71 -4.08 -15.07
CA GLU A 76 -7.57 -3.17 -15.02
C GLU A 76 -6.71 -3.33 -16.29
N ILE A 77 -6.11 -2.23 -16.72
CA ILE A 77 -5.25 -2.18 -17.92
C ILE A 77 -3.86 -1.71 -17.54
N ARG A 78 -2.83 -2.23 -18.22
CA ARG A 78 -1.45 -1.75 -18.08
C ARG A 78 -1.39 -0.24 -18.26
N GLY A 79 -0.71 0.47 -17.35
CA GLY A 79 -0.60 1.93 -17.36
C GLY A 79 -1.71 2.69 -16.62
N LYS A 80 -2.79 2.01 -16.19
CA LYS A 80 -3.87 2.61 -15.39
C LYS A 80 -4.42 1.64 -14.35
N VAL A 81 -3.56 0.92 -13.65
CA VAL A 81 -4.01 -0.02 -12.61
C VAL A 81 -4.37 0.75 -11.35
N ARG A 82 -5.62 0.67 -10.94
CA ARG A 82 -6.10 1.34 -9.71
C ARG A 82 -5.78 0.55 -8.47
N PHE A 83 -5.61 1.25 -7.35
CA PHE A 83 -5.62 0.61 -6.04
C PHE A 83 -7.01 0.07 -5.70
N SER A 84 -7.03 -1.06 -5.00
CA SER A 84 -8.27 -1.59 -4.40
C SER A 84 -8.81 -0.62 -3.35
N CYS A 85 -10.12 -0.42 -3.31
CA CYS A 85 -10.79 0.51 -2.40
C CYS A 85 -11.86 -0.20 -1.57
N ASN A 86 -11.90 0.08 -0.27
CA ASN A 86 -12.94 -0.46 0.61
C ASN A 86 -14.28 0.29 0.38
N LYS A 87 -15.33 -0.07 1.12
CA LYS A 87 -16.65 0.59 1.03
C LYS A 87 -16.60 2.10 1.32
N GLU A 88 -15.64 2.54 2.10
CA GLU A 88 -15.39 3.94 2.48
C GLU A 88 -14.47 4.66 1.48
N LYS A 89 -14.18 4.04 0.32
CA LYS A 89 -13.21 4.53 -0.70
C LYS A 89 -11.79 4.71 -0.17
N LYS A 90 -11.45 4.04 0.93
CA LYS A 90 -10.08 4.01 1.43
C LYS A 90 -9.27 2.98 0.64
N PRO A 91 -8.12 3.36 0.08
CA PRO A 91 -7.25 2.45 -0.65
C PRO A 91 -6.68 1.39 0.28
N TYR A 92 -6.51 0.17 -0.21
CA TYR A 92 -5.85 -0.93 0.48
C TYR A 92 -5.14 -1.86 -0.51
N LEU A 93 -4.25 -2.72 0.02
CA LEU A 93 -3.62 -3.79 -0.74
C LEU A 93 -4.39 -5.07 -0.55
N SER A 94 -4.77 -5.71 -1.65
CA SER A 94 -5.34 -7.05 -1.58
C SER A 94 -4.30 -8.03 -1.02
N ARG A 95 -4.77 -9.18 -0.51
CA ARG A 95 -3.87 -10.24 -0.04
C ARG A 95 -2.95 -10.72 -1.17
N VAL A 96 -3.45 -10.74 -2.41
CA VAL A 96 -2.71 -11.17 -3.59
C VAL A 96 -1.63 -10.16 -3.96
N GLU A 97 -1.98 -8.88 -3.97
CA GLU A 97 -1.04 -7.78 -4.21
C GLU A 97 0.07 -7.75 -3.16
N LEU A 98 -0.29 -7.84 -1.88
CA LEU A 98 0.67 -7.83 -0.78
C LEU A 98 1.65 -9.01 -0.86
N ARG A 99 1.16 -10.20 -1.22
CA ARG A 99 1.99 -11.38 -1.40
C ARG A 99 3.00 -11.18 -2.53
N ALA A 100 2.54 -10.71 -3.69
CA ALA A 100 3.41 -10.49 -4.84
C ALA A 100 4.51 -9.45 -4.53
N ILE A 101 4.15 -8.36 -3.85
CA ILE A 101 5.12 -7.35 -3.41
C ILE A 101 6.19 -7.98 -2.51
N ALA A 102 5.80 -8.80 -1.54
CA ALA A 102 6.74 -9.47 -0.66
C ALA A 102 7.69 -10.40 -1.45
N GLU A 103 7.17 -11.20 -2.36
CA GLU A 103 7.96 -12.11 -3.20
C GLU A 103 8.95 -11.33 -4.10
N ILE A 104 8.53 -10.21 -4.70
CA ILE A 104 9.37 -9.34 -5.53
C ILE A 104 10.50 -8.72 -4.69
N ILE A 105 10.17 -8.17 -3.52
CA ILE A 105 11.16 -7.54 -2.62
C ILE A 105 12.21 -8.57 -2.19
N VAL A 106 11.77 -9.75 -1.75
CA VAL A 106 12.65 -10.84 -1.32
C VAL A 106 13.54 -11.30 -2.46
N SER A 107 12.97 -11.52 -3.65
CA SER A 107 13.72 -11.94 -4.84
C SER A 107 14.77 -10.92 -5.24
N LYS A 108 14.43 -9.62 -5.26
CA LYS A 108 15.37 -8.53 -5.55
C LYS A 108 16.47 -8.41 -4.51
N TYR A 109 16.13 -8.55 -3.23
CA TYR A 109 17.10 -8.50 -2.14
C TYR A 109 18.17 -9.58 -2.27
N PHE A 110 17.78 -10.82 -2.54
CA PHE A 110 18.72 -11.93 -2.68
C PHE A 110 19.53 -11.82 -3.98
N SER A 111 18.89 -11.46 -5.09
CA SER A 111 19.56 -11.27 -6.39
C SER A 111 20.64 -10.19 -6.34
N THR A 112 20.37 -9.06 -5.68
CA THR A 112 21.34 -7.96 -5.53
C THR A 112 22.53 -8.31 -4.64
N ARG A 113 22.41 -9.35 -3.81
CA ARG A 113 23.48 -9.86 -2.95
C ARG A 113 24.19 -11.09 -3.52
N GLY A 114 23.83 -11.52 -4.72
CA GLY A 114 24.37 -12.74 -5.34
C GLY A 114 23.99 -14.02 -4.60
N ILE A 115 22.92 -13.97 -3.78
CA ILE A 115 22.40 -15.13 -3.06
C ILE A 115 21.27 -15.68 -3.92
N ASN A 116 21.39 -16.91 -4.39
CA ASN A 116 20.30 -17.59 -5.06
C ASN A 116 19.59 -18.45 -3.99
N PRO A 117 18.29 -18.24 -3.71
CA PRO A 117 17.54 -19.04 -2.76
C PRO A 117 17.38 -20.50 -3.21
#